data_AF-A0A346PFV3-F1
#
_entry.id   AF-A0A346PFV3-F1
#
_cell.length_a   1.000
_cell.length_b   1.000
_cell.length_c   1.000
_cell.angle_alpha   90.00
_cell.angle_beta   90.00
_cell.angle_gamma   90.00
#
_symmetry.space_group_name_H-M   'P 1'
#
loop_
_entity.id
_entity.type
_entity.pdbx_description
1 polymer ?
#
loop_
_entity_poly.entity_id
_entity_poly.type
_entity_poly.pdbx_seq_one_letter_code
_entity_poly.pdbx_strand_id
1 'polypeptide(L)'
;MILVGGLFFVLLGELSVLLDVYLGSLTQLLVVPLWLFLTPFLLGGFVAMIHGALEGSTSVGTFVRGGKDNYVSMLGATVVFVGILIGLSIVGTVVLIIAGAAGFAVGGGIVVVALVSVVLLVGFAVVFMFVQFYDAAIVVSDDRAIDSFSRSVGLVSQNLASVIGFSVVFLALTLLGQGPGMALYLSSVEFTQTGETVVTSTSTLWLSIAVTLIVGTIVTAYAYTYFVAFYTSLLEGRRND
;
A
#
# COMPACT_ATOMS: atom_id res chain seq x y z
N MET A 1 -15.18 8.06 -13.72
CA MET A 1 -14.60 6.75 -14.06
C MET A 1 -13.48 6.34 -13.10
N ILE A 2 -12.60 7.25 -12.65
CA ILE A 2 -11.54 6.95 -11.66
C ILE A 2 -12.07 6.31 -10.36
N LEU A 3 -13.27 6.71 -9.91
CA LEU A 3 -13.95 6.07 -8.76
C LEU A 3 -14.14 4.55 -8.92
N VAL A 4 -14.26 4.04 -10.15
CA VAL A 4 -14.39 2.60 -10.42
C VAL A 4 -13.10 1.87 -10.07
N GLY A 5 -11.93 2.45 -10.39
CA GLY A 5 -10.65 1.87 -10.01
C GLY A 5 -10.44 1.86 -8.50
N GLY A 6 -10.75 2.99 -7.83
CA GLY A 6 -10.72 3.06 -6.36
C GLY A 6 -11.67 2.06 -5.70
N LEU A 7 -12.88 1.89 -6.26
CA LEU A 7 -13.86 0.95 -5.74
C LEU A 7 -13.37 -0.50 -5.80
N PHE A 8 -12.71 -0.92 -6.88
CA PHE A 8 -12.18 -2.29 -6.98
C PHE A 8 -11.12 -2.58 -5.91
N PHE A 9 -10.24 -1.62 -5.62
CA PHE A 9 -9.25 -1.76 -4.54
C PHE A 9 -9.91 -1.91 -3.18
N VAL A 10 -10.88 -1.05 -2.88
CA VAL A 10 -11.57 -1.08 -1.58
C VAL A 10 -12.42 -2.35 -1.45
N LEU A 11 -13.13 -2.75 -2.51
CA LEU A 11 -13.89 -4.01 -2.53
C LEU A 11 -13.00 -5.23 -2.26
N LEU A 12 -11.80 -5.27 -2.82
CA LEU A 12 -10.85 -6.37 -2.53
C LEU A 12 -10.42 -6.37 -1.06
N GLY A 13 -10.23 -5.18 -0.48
CA GLY A 13 -10.02 -4.97 0.96
C GLY A 13 -11.15 -5.55 1.80
N GLU A 14 -12.38 -5.10 1.56
CA GLU A 14 -13.55 -5.52 2.33
C GLU A 14 -13.89 -7.00 2.12
N LEU A 15 -13.63 -7.55 0.94
CA LEU A 15 -13.74 -8.98 0.70
C LEU A 15 -12.78 -9.76 1.62
N SER A 16 -11.57 -9.25 1.83
CA SER A 16 -10.59 -9.89 2.72
C SER A 16 -11.05 -9.88 4.17
N VAL A 17 -11.65 -8.77 4.61
CA VAL A 17 -12.27 -8.65 5.94
C VAL A 17 -13.38 -9.69 6.11
N LEU A 18 -14.28 -9.80 5.13
CA LEU A 18 -15.37 -10.78 5.18
C LEU A 18 -14.84 -12.21 5.17
N LEU A 19 -13.86 -12.52 4.33
CA LEU A 19 -13.26 -13.84 4.30
C LEU A 19 -12.62 -14.18 5.65
N ASP A 20 -11.91 -13.24 6.28
CA ASP A 20 -11.32 -13.43 7.62
C ASP A 20 -12.37 -13.80 8.67
N VAL A 21 -13.47 -13.06 8.69
CA VAL A 21 -14.59 -13.28 9.61
C VAL A 21 -15.26 -14.65 9.40
N TYR A 22 -15.39 -15.12 8.16
CA TYR A 22 -16.15 -16.35 7.86
C TYR A 22 -15.30 -17.61 7.72
N LEU A 23 -14.03 -17.48 7.33
CA LEU A 23 -13.12 -18.60 7.08
C LEU A 23 -12.00 -18.69 8.13
N GLY A 24 -11.88 -17.69 9.01
CA GLY A 24 -10.87 -17.65 10.06
C GLY A 24 -9.46 -17.79 9.50
N SER A 25 -8.68 -18.71 10.06
CA SER A 25 -7.28 -18.94 9.66
C SER A 25 -7.10 -19.42 8.21
N LEU A 26 -8.12 -20.05 7.60
CA LEU A 26 -8.06 -20.49 6.19
C LEU A 26 -8.05 -19.30 5.22
N THR A 27 -8.49 -18.12 5.66
CA THR A 27 -8.49 -16.88 4.89
C THR A 27 -7.11 -16.57 4.34
N GLN A 28 -6.06 -16.73 5.14
CA GLN A 28 -4.70 -16.39 4.75
C GLN A 28 -4.21 -17.22 3.56
N LEU A 29 -4.65 -18.48 3.45
CA LEU A 29 -4.32 -19.35 2.31
C LEU A 29 -4.96 -18.88 1.00
N LEU A 30 -6.09 -18.18 1.06
CA LEU A 30 -6.83 -17.72 -0.12
C LEU A 30 -6.53 -16.25 -0.44
N VAL A 31 -6.57 -15.39 0.57
CA VAL A 31 -6.43 -13.94 0.45
C VAL A 31 -5.01 -13.59 0.00
N VAL A 32 -3.96 -14.19 0.59
CA VAL A 32 -2.59 -13.82 0.23
C VAL A 32 -2.28 -14.08 -1.25
N PRO A 33 -2.55 -15.28 -1.82
CA PRO A 33 -2.39 -15.49 -3.27
C PRO A 33 -3.31 -14.58 -4.09
N LEU A 34 -4.57 -14.41 -3.68
CA LEU A 34 -5.52 -13.56 -4.40
C LEU A 34 -4.98 -12.13 -4.54
N TRP A 35 -4.50 -11.53 -3.45
CA TRP A 35 -3.87 -10.21 -3.48
C TRP A 35 -2.64 -10.20 -4.37
N LEU A 36 -1.74 -11.17 -4.21
CA LEU A 36 -0.50 -11.24 -4.98
C LEU A 36 -0.76 -11.23 -6.49
N PHE A 37 -1.80 -11.93 -6.96
CA PHE A 37 -2.11 -12.03 -8.38
C PHE A 37 -3.06 -10.96 -8.89
N LEU A 38 -3.95 -10.42 -8.05
CA LEU A 38 -4.97 -9.45 -8.48
C LEU A 38 -4.48 -8.00 -8.37
N THR A 39 -3.69 -7.67 -7.35
CA THR A 39 -3.14 -6.33 -7.13
C THR A 39 -2.33 -5.80 -8.31
N PRO A 40 -1.44 -6.58 -8.96
CA PRO A 40 -0.70 -6.12 -10.14
C PRO A 40 -1.61 -5.65 -11.29
N PHE A 41 -2.69 -6.40 -11.55
CA PHE A 41 -3.67 -6.07 -12.56
C PHE A 41 -4.46 -4.81 -12.18
N LEU A 42 -4.93 -4.74 -10.92
CA LEU A 42 -5.69 -3.60 -10.43
C LEU A 42 -4.84 -2.32 -10.41
N LEU A 43 -3.59 -2.39 -9.98
CA LEU A 43 -2.66 -1.25 -9.93
C LEU A 43 -2.33 -0.77 -11.34
N GLY A 44 -1.92 -1.69 -12.22
CA GLY A 44 -1.62 -1.37 -13.62
C GLY A 44 -2.81 -0.71 -14.33
N GLY A 45 -4.01 -1.27 -14.16
CA GLY A 45 -5.22 -0.70 -14.75
C GLY A 45 -5.60 0.65 -14.16
N PHE A 46 -5.47 0.81 -12.84
CA PHE A 46 -5.88 2.02 -12.15
C PHE A 46 -4.97 3.21 -12.47
N VAL A 47 -3.65 2.99 -12.42
CA VAL A 47 -2.65 3.99 -12.80
C VAL A 47 -2.84 4.38 -14.27
N ALA A 48 -3.07 3.41 -15.17
CA ALA A 48 -3.30 3.69 -16.59
C ALA A 48 -4.58 4.51 -16.83
N MET A 49 -5.66 4.20 -16.11
CA MET A 49 -6.90 4.96 -16.19
C MET A 49 -6.71 6.41 -15.72
N ILE A 50 -5.97 6.62 -14.63
CA ILE A 50 -5.68 7.95 -14.10
C ILE A 50 -4.79 8.73 -15.06
N HIS A 51 -3.71 8.11 -15.56
CA HIS A 51 -2.80 8.75 -16.50
C HIS A 51 -3.54 9.18 -17.77
N GLY A 52 -4.34 8.30 -18.38
CA GLY A 52 -5.17 8.66 -19.53
C GLY A 52 -6.19 9.76 -19.20
N ALA A 53 -6.78 9.74 -17.99
CA ALA A 53 -7.73 10.78 -17.57
C ALA A 53 -7.07 12.16 -17.47
N LEU A 54 -5.80 12.24 -17.05
CA LEU A 54 -5.02 13.49 -17.05
C LEU A 54 -4.74 13.98 -18.48
N GLU A 55 -4.66 13.07 -19.45
CA GLU A 55 -4.50 13.38 -20.89
C GLU A 55 -5.84 13.59 -21.63
N GLY A 56 -6.97 13.55 -20.91
CA GLY A 56 -8.30 13.80 -21.47
C GLY A 56 -9.02 12.57 -22.04
N SER A 57 -8.50 11.36 -21.85
CA SER A 57 -9.14 10.11 -22.30
C SER A 57 -9.31 9.10 -21.16
N THR A 58 -10.55 8.81 -20.77
CA THR A 58 -10.82 7.79 -19.73
C THR A 58 -11.91 6.83 -20.20
N SER A 59 -11.62 5.53 -20.09
CA SER A 59 -12.61 4.47 -20.30
C SER A 59 -12.29 3.26 -19.44
N VAL A 60 -13.31 2.46 -19.10
CA VAL A 60 -13.12 1.16 -18.44
C VAL A 60 -12.24 0.24 -19.30
N GLY A 61 -12.28 0.38 -20.63
CA GLY A 61 -11.36 -0.32 -21.54
C GLY A 61 -9.89 0.03 -21.30
N THR A 62 -9.59 1.27 -20.88
CA THR A 62 -8.22 1.71 -20.54
C THR A 62 -7.73 0.99 -19.29
N PHE A 63 -8.59 0.78 -18.30
CA PHE A 63 -8.26 0.00 -17.11
C PHE A 63 -7.91 -1.45 -17.43
N VAL A 64 -8.77 -2.13 -18.18
CA VAL A 64 -8.54 -3.54 -18.52
C VAL A 64 -7.29 -3.69 -19.39
N ARG A 65 -7.08 -2.77 -20.35
CA ARG A 65 -5.89 -2.78 -21.21
C ARG A 65 -4.63 -2.49 -20.41
N GLY A 66 -4.60 -1.41 -19.63
CA GLY A 66 -3.46 -1.04 -18.80
C GLY A 66 -3.11 -2.12 -17.78
N GLY A 67 -4.11 -2.78 -17.20
CA GLY A 67 -3.90 -3.91 -16.29
C GLY A 67 -3.29 -5.12 -16.97
N LYS A 68 -3.66 -5.43 -18.23
CA LYS A 68 -3.09 -6.55 -18.99
C LYS A 68 -1.69 -6.25 -19.51
N ASP A 69 -1.50 -5.09 -20.12
CA ASP A 69 -0.25 -4.71 -20.79
C ASP A 69 0.88 -4.61 -19.76
N ASN A 70 0.59 -4.11 -18.56
CA ASN A 70 1.57 -3.95 -17.49
C ASN A 70 1.62 -5.13 -16.51
N TYR A 71 0.78 -6.16 -16.67
CA TYR A 71 0.58 -7.21 -15.66
C TYR A 71 1.89 -7.91 -15.26
N VAL A 72 2.68 -8.31 -16.24
CA VAL A 72 3.89 -9.11 -16.01
C VAL A 72 4.97 -8.28 -15.30
N SER A 73 5.15 -7.02 -15.72
CA SER A 73 6.07 -6.10 -15.06
C SER A 73 5.62 -5.78 -13.64
N MET A 74 4.32 -5.53 -13.43
CA MET A 74 3.73 -5.27 -12.12
C MET A 74 3.84 -6.48 -11.19
N LEU A 75 3.58 -7.69 -11.68
CA LEU A 75 3.69 -8.92 -10.89
C LEU A 75 5.15 -9.18 -10.51
N GLY A 76 6.08 -9.05 -11.46
CA GLY A 76 7.51 -9.15 -11.18
C GLY A 76 7.96 -8.14 -10.14
N ALA A 77 7.49 -6.90 -10.24
CA ALA A 77 7.82 -5.85 -9.27
C ALA A 77 7.18 -6.12 -7.91
N THR A 78 5.96 -6.64 -7.86
CA THR A 78 5.30 -7.06 -6.62
C THR A 78 6.09 -8.17 -5.94
N VAL A 79 6.61 -9.15 -6.69
CA VAL A 79 7.46 -10.22 -6.12
C VAL A 79 8.76 -9.64 -5.55
N VAL A 80 9.42 -8.71 -6.26
CA VAL A 80 10.61 -8.02 -5.75
C VAL A 80 10.27 -7.24 -4.49
N PHE A 81 9.17 -6.49 -4.49
CA PHE A 81 8.69 -5.72 -3.36
C PHE A 81 8.40 -6.60 -2.14
N VAL A 82 7.71 -7.73 -2.31
CA VAL A 82 7.49 -8.73 -1.26
C VAL A 82 8.83 -9.26 -0.73
N GLY A 83 9.79 -9.53 -1.62
CA GLY A 83 11.15 -9.91 -1.22
C GLY A 83 11.84 -8.86 -0.34
N ILE A 84 11.70 -7.56 -0.70
CA ILE A 84 12.19 -6.45 0.11
C ILE A 84 11.51 -6.43 1.49
N LEU A 85 10.18 -6.59 1.55
CA LEU A 85 9.45 -6.62 2.81
C LEU A 85 9.88 -7.77 3.71
N ILE A 86 10.05 -8.97 3.15
CA ILE A 86 10.53 -10.14 3.89
C ILE A 86 11.94 -9.88 4.43
N GLY A 87 12.85 -9.38 3.58
CA GLY A 87 14.21 -9.05 3.97
C GLY A 87 14.27 -8.03 5.11
N LEU A 88 13.53 -6.92 4.97
CA LEU A 88 13.44 -5.90 6.01
C LEU A 88 12.82 -6.44 7.30
N SER A 89 11.78 -7.29 7.20
CA SER A 89 11.12 -7.87 8.37
C SER A 89 12.08 -8.79 9.13
N ILE A 90 12.82 -9.67 8.43
CA ILE A 90 13.81 -10.54 9.06
C ILE A 90 14.88 -9.71 9.76
N VAL A 91 15.47 -8.72 9.07
CA VAL A 91 16.50 -7.85 9.65
C VAL A 91 15.94 -7.09 10.85
N GLY A 92 14.76 -6.49 10.72
CA GLY A 92 14.09 -5.74 11.79
C GLY A 92 13.81 -6.60 13.02
N THR A 93 13.29 -7.83 12.83
CA THR A 93 13.04 -8.78 13.92
C THR A 93 14.34 -9.18 14.62
N VAL A 94 15.41 -9.49 13.86
CA VAL A 94 16.72 -9.84 14.46
C VAL A 94 17.27 -8.66 15.28
N VAL A 95 17.22 -7.45 14.74
CA VAL A 95 17.66 -6.23 15.45
C VAL A 95 16.84 -6.02 16.72
N LEU A 96 15.52 -6.18 16.67
CA LEU A 96 14.64 -6.04 17.84
C LEU A 96 14.94 -7.07 18.92
N ILE A 97 15.15 -8.33 18.54
CA ILE A 97 15.46 -9.41 19.50
C ILE A 97 16.79 -9.12 20.21
N ILE A 98 17.84 -8.79 19.45
CA ILE A 98 19.18 -8.53 20.01
C ILE A 98 19.14 -7.31 20.92
N ALA A 99 18.59 -6.19 20.44
CA ALA A 99 18.53 -4.97 21.20
C ALA A 99 17.62 -5.11 22.44
N GLY A 100 16.50 -5.82 22.30
CA GLY A 100 15.62 -6.14 23.42
C GLY A 100 16.34 -6.96 24.50
N ALA A 101 16.99 -8.06 24.12
CA ALA A 101 17.75 -8.91 25.05
C ALA A 101 18.83 -8.12 25.78
N ALA A 102 19.61 -7.31 25.06
CA ALA A 102 20.64 -6.44 25.65
C ALA A 102 20.02 -5.40 26.60
N GLY A 103 18.91 -4.78 26.20
CA GLY A 103 18.18 -3.82 27.04
C GLY A 103 17.65 -4.45 28.33
N PHE A 104 17.08 -5.66 28.27
CA PHE A 104 16.61 -6.37 29.45
C PHE A 104 17.76 -6.75 30.39
N ALA A 105 18.93 -7.13 29.85
CA ALA A 105 20.10 -7.46 30.65
C ALA A 105 20.62 -6.28 31.50
N VAL A 106 20.40 -5.03 31.06
CA VAL A 106 20.81 -3.82 31.77
C VAL A 106 19.65 -3.09 32.47
N GLY A 107 18.47 -3.72 32.56
CA GLY A 107 17.30 -3.17 33.25
C GLY A 107 16.50 -2.11 32.48
N GLY A 108 16.78 -1.91 31.19
CA GLY A 108 16.13 -0.91 30.33
C GLY A 108 15.28 -1.48 29.19
N GLY A 109 14.95 -2.78 29.22
CA GLY A 109 14.41 -3.53 28.07
C GLY A 109 13.25 -2.87 27.33
N ILE A 110 12.21 -2.42 28.05
CA ILE A 110 11.03 -1.79 27.42
C ILE A 110 11.40 -0.50 26.68
N VAL A 111 12.22 0.36 27.31
CA VAL A 111 12.64 1.63 26.70
C VAL A 111 13.48 1.37 25.45
N VAL A 112 14.42 0.41 25.52
CA VAL A 112 15.25 0.03 24.38
C VAL A 112 14.40 -0.52 23.23
N VAL A 113 13.45 -1.42 23.51
CA VAL A 113 12.54 -1.98 22.51
C VAL A 113 11.70 -0.88 21.86
N ALA A 114 11.16 0.06 22.65
CA ALA A 114 10.38 1.18 22.12
C ALA A 114 11.20 2.07 21.18
N LEU A 115 12.41 2.47 21.60
CA LEU A 115 13.31 3.30 20.79
C LEU A 115 13.72 2.60 19.49
N VAL A 116 14.10 1.33 19.57
CA VAL A 116 14.51 0.53 18.40
C VAL A 116 13.34 0.33 17.45
N SER A 117 12.13 0.10 17.97
CA SER A 117 10.91 0.01 17.16
C SER A 117 10.65 1.29 16.37
N VAL A 118 10.84 2.47 16.99
CA VAL A 118 10.71 3.76 16.29
C VAL A 118 11.78 3.91 15.21
N VAL A 119 13.03 3.58 15.50
CA VAL A 119 14.13 3.64 14.51
C VAL A 119 13.85 2.72 13.32
N LEU A 120 13.39 1.49 13.58
CA LEU A 120 13.01 0.56 12.53
C LEU A 120 11.83 1.12 11.73
N LEU A 121 10.76 1.56 12.39
CA LEU A 121 9.60 2.14 11.70
C LEU A 121 10.00 3.28 10.75
N VAL A 122 10.86 4.18 11.21
CA VAL A 122 11.42 5.25 10.37
C VAL A 122 12.23 4.67 9.21
N GLY A 123 13.11 3.69 9.46
CA GLY A 123 13.88 3.01 8.41
C GLY A 123 12.99 2.35 7.36
N PHE A 124 11.93 1.66 7.77
CA PHE A 124 10.92 1.10 6.86
C PHE A 124 10.26 2.22 6.05
N ALA A 125 9.76 3.28 6.70
CA ALA A 125 9.13 4.40 6.01
C ALA A 125 10.06 5.04 4.96
N VAL A 126 11.36 5.16 5.26
CA VAL A 126 12.37 5.64 4.31
C VAL A 126 12.48 4.68 3.13
N VAL A 127 12.64 3.37 3.34
CA VAL A 127 12.73 2.42 2.22
C VAL A 127 11.47 2.48 1.35
N PHE A 128 10.29 2.49 1.96
CA PHE A 128 9.02 2.65 1.25
C PHE A 128 8.98 3.94 0.43
N MET A 129 9.41 5.06 0.99
CA MET A 129 9.50 6.34 0.28
C MET A 129 10.37 6.24 -0.97
N PHE A 130 11.48 5.51 -0.93
CA PHE A 130 12.37 5.34 -2.08
C PHE A 130 11.78 4.44 -3.18
N VAL A 131 10.93 3.47 -2.81
CA VAL A 131 10.33 2.53 -3.78
C VAL A 131 8.90 2.89 -4.18
N GLN A 132 8.25 3.86 -3.53
CA GLN A 132 6.81 4.12 -3.68
C GLN A 132 6.35 4.44 -5.12
N PHE A 133 7.24 4.89 -6.00
CA PHE A 133 6.89 5.26 -7.38
C PHE A 133 7.07 4.14 -8.41
N TYR A 134 7.46 2.92 -7.99
CA TYR A 134 7.72 1.82 -8.92
C TYR A 134 6.49 1.49 -9.80
N ASP A 135 5.28 1.59 -9.23
CA ASP A 135 4.02 1.36 -9.94
C ASP A 135 3.82 2.36 -11.09
N ALA A 136 4.03 3.65 -10.80
CA ALA A 136 3.92 4.70 -11.79
C ALA A 136 5.02 4.60 -12.85
N ALA A 137 6.24 4.21 -12.47
CA ALA A 137 7.33 4.01 -13.42
C ALA A 137 7.01 2.91 -14.45
N ILE A 138 6.39 1.81 -14.04
CA ILE A 138 6.00 0.75 -14.97
C ILE A 138 4.93 1.26 -15.96
N VAL A 139 3.88 1.91 -15.47
CA VAL A 139 2.73 2.24 -16.33
C VAL A 139 2.94 3.51 -17.15
N VAL A 140 3.57 4.54 -16.57
CA VAL A 140 3.76 5.84 -17.21
C VAL A 140 5.06 5.89 -18.00
N SER A 141 6.08 5.15 -17.57
CA SER A 141 7.40 5.15 -18.23
C SER A 141 7.75 3.85 -18.97
N ASP A 142 6.82 2.88 -19.01
CA ASP A 142 7.00 1.56 -19.64
C ASP A 142 8.24 0.79 -19.12
N ASP A 143 8.59 1.02 -17.84
CA ASP A 143 9.74 0.37 -17.21
C ASP A 143 9.42 -1.11 -16.92
N ARG A 144 10.47 -1.94 -16.95
CA ARG A 144 10.40 -3.35 -16.53
C ARG A 144 10.44 -3.44 -15.00
N ALA A 145 10.03 -4.60 -14.49
CA ALA A 145 9.89 -4.88 -13.05
C ALA A 145 11.06 -4.42 -12.15
N ILE A 146 12.32 -4.67 -12.54
CA ILE A 146 13.49 -4.31 -11.73
C ILE A 146 13.92 -2.86 -11.98
N ASP A 147 13.82 -2.42 -13.23
CA ASP A 147 14.25 -1.09 -13.67
C ASP A 147 13.40 0.01 -13.02
N SER A 148 12.12 -0.26 -12.77
CA SER A 148 11.18 0.67 -12.10
C SER A 148 11.62 1.07 -10.69
N PHE A 149 12.23 0.16 -9.92
CA PHE A 149 12.77 0.47 -8.59
C PHE A 149 13.96 1.41 -8.69
N SER A 150 14.88 1.14 -9.62
CA SER A 150 16.05 2.00 -9.84
C SER A 150 15.63 3.40 -10.27
N ARG A 151 14.61 3.51 -11.13
CA ARG A 151 14.01 4.80 -11.50
C ARG A 151 13.39 5.50 -10.30
N SER A 152 12.59 4.80 -9.50
CA SER A 152 11.98 5.36 -8.29
C SER A 152 13.06 5.92 -7.35
N VAL A 153 14.11 5.15 -7.07
CA VAL A 153 15.22 5.59 -6.22
C VAL A 153 15.91 6.83 -6.79
N GLY A 154 16.18 6.85 -8.11
CA GLY A 154 16.76 8.00 -8.79
C GLY A 154 15.89 9.25 -8.66
N LEU A 155 14.59 9.13 -8.94
CA LEU A 155 13.62 10.22 -8.86
C LEU A 155 13.55 10.81 -7.44
N VAL A 156 13.50 9.94 -6.43
CA VAL A 156 13.41 10.32 -5.02
C VAL A 156 14.69 10.98 -4.55
N SER A 157 15.86 10.44 -4.91
CA SER A 157 17.16 10.99 -4.52
C SER A 157 17.38 12.42 -5.02
N GLN A 158 16.79 12.77 -6.17
CA GLN A 158 16.90 14.10 -6.77
C GLN A 158 15.87 15.10 -6.22
N ASN A 159 14.79 14.61 -5.60
CA ASN A 159 13.62 15.42 -5.22
C ASN A 159 13.20 15.20 -3.75
N LEU A 160 14.15 14.93 -2.85
CA LEU A 160 13.87 14.49 -1.48
C LEU A 160 12.84 15.36 -0.73
N ALA A 161 13.00 16.69 -0.75
CA ALA A 161 12.10 17.58 -0.02
C ALA A 161 10.65 17.50 -0.53
N SER A 162 10.45 17.53 -1.85
CA SER A 162 9.14 17.41 -2.49
C SER A 162 8.53 16.04 -2.25
N VAL A 163 9.34 14.98 -2.31
CA VAL A 163 8.88 13.60 -2.07
C VAL A 163 8.48 13.39 -0.61
N ILE A 164 9.22 13.93 0.36
CA ILE A 164 8.84 13.85 1.78
C ILE A 164 7.48 14.52 1.99
N GLY A 165 7.27 15.73 1.43
CA GLY A 165 5.99 16.42 1.51
C GLY A 165 4.86 15.61 0.88
N PHE A 166 5.11 15.06 -0.31
CA PHE A 166 4.18 14.15 -0.99
C PHE A 166 3.84 12.93 -0.12
N SER A 167 4.82 12.23 0.44
CA SER A 167 4.61 11.01 1.23
C SER A 167 3.81 11.29 2.50
N VAL A 168 4.00 12.45 3.14
CA VAL A 168 3.18 12.88 4.29
C VAL A 168 1.73 13.12 3.88
N VAL A 169 1.50 13.82 2.77
CA VAL A 169 0.13 14.07 2.25
C VAL A 169 -0.53 12.75 1.84
N PHE A 170 0.21 11.90 1.12
CA PHE A 170 -0.29 10.61 0.67
C PHE A 170 -0.65 9.71 1.85
N LEU A 171 0.22 9.64 2.88
CA LEU A 171 -0.08 8.94 4.13
C LEU A 171 -1.35 9.49 4.81
N ALA A 172 -1.48 10.82 4.92
CA ALA A 172 -2.66 11.44 5.50
C ALA A 172 -3.93 11.07 4.71
N LEU A 173 -3.88 11.07 3.38
CA LEU A 173 -4.99 10.63 2.53
C LEU A 173 -5.31 9.15 2.76
N THR A 174 -4.32 8.26 2.78
CA THR A 174 -4.56 6.83 3.05
C THR A 174 -5.22 6.61 4.42
N LEU A 175 -4.76 7.34 5.45
CA LEU A 175 -5.35 7.29 6.79
C LEU A 175 -6.77 7.87 6.83
N LEU A 176 -7.06 8.93 6.07
CA LEU A 176 -8.42 9.48 5.97
C LEU A 176 -9.37 8.53 5.23
N GLY A 177 -8.88 7.85 4.20
CA GLY A 177 -9.68 6.89 3.42
C GLY A 177 -10.04 5.64 4.20
N GLN A 178 -9.06 5.05 4.90
CA GLN A 178 -9.21 3.75 5.57
C GLN A 178 -9.43 3.86 7.08
N GLY A 179 -8.98 4.94 7.72
CA GLY A 179 -8.95 5.08 9.18
C GLY A 179 -10.31 5.00 9.86
N PRO A 180 -11.35 5.71 9.39
CA PRO A 180 -12.68 5.63 10.01
C PRO A 180 -13.28 4.21 9.94
N GLY A 181 -13.14 3.55 8.79
CA GLY A 181 -13.56 2.16 8.60
C GLY A 181 -12.79 1.21 9.50
N MET A 182 -11.46 1.34 9.57
CA MET A 182 -10.61 0.56 10.46
C MET A 182 -10.98 0.74 11.94
N ALA A 183 -11.25 1.97 12.39
CA ALA A 183 -11.66 2.24 13.77
C ALA A 183 -13.00 1.56 14.12
N LEU A 184 -13.94 1.56 13.18
CA LEU A 184 -15.21 0.84 13.33
C LEU A 184 -14.99 -0.68 13.31
N TYR A 185 -14.15 -1.20 12.42
CA TYR A 185 -13.81 -2.62 12.37
C TYR A 185 -13.22 -3.10 13.69
N LEU A 186 -12.22 -2.39 14.24
CA LEU A 186 -11.60 -2.73 15.52
C LEU A 186 -12.56 -2.65 16.72
N SER A 187 -13.65 -1.90 16.62
CA SER A 187 -14.71 -1.89 17.64
C SER A 187 -15.80 -2.93 17.41
N SER A 188 -15.75 -3.65 16.28
CA SER A 188 -16.71 -4.69 15.91
C SER A 188 -16.19 -6.12 16.11
N VAL A 189 -14.90 -6.28 16.40
CA VAL A 189 -14.24 -7.58 16.55
C VAL A 189 -13.37 -7.66 17.79
N GLU A 190 -13.13 -8.88 18.26
CA GLU A 190 -12.11 -9.23 19.26
C GLU A 190 -11.18 -10.28 18.67
N PHE A 191 -9.91 -10.25 19.08
CA PHE A 191 -8.92 -11.25 18.67
C PHE A 191 -8.66 -12.21 19.82
N THR A 192 -8.86 -13.51 19.59
CA THR A 192 -8.58 -14.54 20.59
C THR A 192 -7.08 -14.74 20.78
N GLN A 193 -6.68 -15.45 21.84
CA GLN A 193 -5.26 -15.80 22.07
C GLN A 193 -4.67 -16.69 20.96
N THR A 194 -5.51 -17.38 20.20
CA THR A 194 -5.12 -18.17 19.02
C THR A 194 -5.09 -17.34 17.75
N GLY A 195 -5.38 -16.03 17.82
CA GLY A 195 -5.40 -15.11 16.68
C GLY A 195 -6.66 -15.18 15.82
N GLU A 196 -7.74 -15.78 16.34
CA GLU A 196 -9.01 -15.85 15.63
C GLU A 196 -9.81 -14.56 15.83
N THR A 197 -10.39 -14.05 14.74
CA THR A 197 -11.25 -12.87 14.74
C THR A 197 -12.68 -13.27 15.12
N VAL A 198 -13.17 -12.74 16.23
CA VAL A 198 -14.55 -12.96 16.71
C VAL A 198 -15.35 -11.68 16.54
N VAL A 199 -16.46 -11.74 15.82
CA VAL A 199 -17.35 -10.58 15.64
C VAL A 199 -18.20 -10.38 16.88
N THR A 200 -18.01 -9.24 17.54
CA THR A 200 -18.78 -8.83 18.72
C THR A 200 -19.99 -7.96 18.37
N SER A 201 -19.92 -7.22 17.25
CA SER A 201 -21.05 -6.41 16.75
C SER A 201 -21.16 -6.46 15.23
N THR A 202 -22.11 -7.26 14.74
CA THR A 202 -22.38 -7.39 13.30
C THR A 202 -22.83 -6.07 12.67
N SER A 203 -23.62 -5.25 13.39
CA SER A 203 -24.05 -3.95 12.87
C SER A 203 -22.89 -2.97 12.72
N THR A 204 -21.96 -2.95 13.68
CA THR A 204 -20.74 -2.14 13.60
C THR A 204 -19.81 -2.62 12.49
N LEU A 205 -19.71 -3.93 12.27
CA LEU A 205 -18.93 -4.51 11.17
C LEU A 205 -19.50 -4.08 9.80
N TRP A 206 -20.82 -4.14 9.60
CA TRP A 206 -21.39 -3.68 8.34
C TRP A 206 -21.27 -2.16 8.16
N LEU A 207 -21.31 -1.40 9.26
CA LEU A 207 -21.05 0.04 9.22
C LEU A 207 -19.59 0.33 8.85
N SER A 208 -18.62 -0.44 9.35
CA SER A 208 -17.20 -0.28 8.98
C SER A 208 -17.02 -0.49 7.48
N ILE A 209 -17.55 -1.58 6.94
CA ILE A 209 -17.52 -1.91 5.50
C ILE A 209 -18.16 -0.79 4.67
N ALA A 210 -19.36 -0.32 5.06
CA ALA A 210 -20.06 0.74 4.35
C ALA A 210 -19.26 2.06 4.35
N VAL A 211 -18.69 2.43 5.49
CA VAL A 211 -17.86 3.64 5.63
C VAL A 211 -16.59 3.51 4.79
N THR A 212 -15.88 2.38 4.82
CA THR A 212 -14.69 2.19 3.99
C THR A 212 -15.04 2.21 2.50
N LEU A 213 -16.14 1.57 2.09
CA LEU A 213 -16.56 1.58 0.69
C LEU A 213 -16.85 3.00 0.18
N ILE A 214 -17.47 3.84 0.99
CA ILE A 214 -17.80 5.21 0.57
C ILE A 214 -16.57 6.12 0.67
N VAL A 215 -16.00 6.25 1.86
CA VAL A 215 -14.90 7.18 2.14
C VAL A 215 -13.61 6.69 1.49
N GLY A 216 -13.27 5.42 1.68
CA GLY A 216 -12.09 4.79 1.11
C GLY A 216 -12.07 4.85 -0.41
N THR A 217 -13.21 4.64 -1.09
CA THR A 217 -13.25 4.73 -2.57
C THR A 217 -12.94 6.13 -3.06
N ILE A 218 -13.57 7.15 -2.47
CA ILE A 218 -13.39 8.55 -2.87
C ILE A 218 -11.95 8.99 -2.59
N VAL A 219 -11.46 8.70 -1.40
CA VAL A 219 -10.13 9.13 -0.97
C VAL A 219 -9.04 8.36 -1.72
N THR A 220 -9.21 7.06 -1.98
CA THR A 220 -8.26 6.26 -2.79
C THR A 220 -8.21 6.78 -4.23
N ALA A 221 -9.36 7.07 -4.84
CA ALA A 221 -9.43 7.70 -6.16
C ALA A 221 -8.65 9.02 -6.22
N TYR A 222 -8.85 9.88 -5.22
CA TYR A 222 -8.15 11.15 -5.12
C TYR A 222 -6.64 10.97 -4.87
N ALA A 223 -6.26 10.12 -3.91
CA ALA A 223 -4.88 9.88 -3.52
C ALA A 223 -4.04 9.34 -4.69
N TYR A 224 -4.58 8.39 -5.45
CA TYR A 224 -3.88 7.87 -6.63
C TYR A 224 -3.85 8.87 -7.79
N THR A 225 -4.87 9.73 -7.92
CA THR A 225 -4.81 10.84 -8.89
C THR A 225 -3.69 11.81 -8.55
N TYR A 226 -3.58 12.18 -7.27
CA TYR A 226 -2.48 13.00 -6.76
C TYR A 226 -1.11 12.32 -6.95
N PHE A 227 -1.01 11.02 -6.68
CA PHE A 227 0.20 10.22 -6.89
C PHE A 227 0.68 10.24 -8.34
N VAL A 228 -0.21 9.95 -9.30
CA VAL A 228 0.17 9.92 -10.72
C VAL A 228 0.51 11.34 -11.21
N ALA A 229 -0.29 12.35 -10.86
CA ALA A 229 -0.01 13.72 -11.24
C ALA A 229 1.33 14.23 -10.70
N PHE A 230 1.65 13.90 -9.45
CA PHE A 230 2.93 14.24 -8.83
C PHE A 230 4.10 13.50 -9.49
N TYR A 231 3.95 12.21 -9.79
CA TYR A 231 4.97 11.46 -10.50
C TYR A 231 5.26 12.07 -11.89
N THR A 232 4.22 12.41 -12.65
CA THR A 232 4.37 13.05 -13.96
C THR A 232 5.06 14.41 -13.86
N SER A 233 4.74 15.23 -12.86
CA SER A 233 5.40 16.54 -12.70
C SER A 233 6.88 16.43 -12.36
N LEU A 234 7.28 15.40 -11.61
CA LEU A 234 8.70 15.11 -11.36
C LEU A 234 9.45 14.70 -12.65
N LEU A 235 8.79 13.99 -13.57
CA LEU A 235 9.36 13.64 -14.86
C LEU A 235 9.53 14.86 -15.77
N GLU A 236 8.55 15.77 -15.79
CA GLU A 236 8.59 17.00 -16.59
C GLU A 236 9.68 17.96 -16.10
N GLY A 237 9.82 18.13 -14.78
CA GLY A 237 10.88 18.94 -14.18
C GLY A 237 12.27 18.51 -14.66
N ARG A 238 12.52 17.20 -14.67
CA ARG A 238 13.80 16.62 -15.12
C ARG A 238 14.09 16.78 -16.62
N ARG A 239 13.07 17.03 -17.45
CA ARG A 239 13.28 17.26 -18.90
C ARG A 239 13.71 18.69 -19.21
N ASN A 240 13.48 19.61 -18.27
CA ASN A 240 13.76 21.03 -18.43
C ASN A 240 15.08 21.49 -17.80
N ASP A 241 15.80 20.57 -17.15
CA ASP A 241 17.16 20.73 -16.59
C ASP A 241 18.20 20.06 -17.50
#